data_AF-A0A629ZQT4-F1
#
_entry.id   AF-A0A629ZQT4-F1
#
_cell.length_a   1.000
_cell.length_b   1.000
_cell.length_c   1.000
_cell.angle_alpha   90.00
_cell.angle_beta   90.00
_cell.angle_gamma   90.00
#
_symmetry.space_group_name_H-M   'P 1'
#
loop_
_entity.id
_entity.type
_entity.pdbx_description
1 polymer ?
#
loop_
_entity_poly.entity_id
_entity_poly.type
_entity_poly.pdbx_seq_one_letter_code
_entity_poly.pdbx_strand_id
1 'polypeptide(L)'
;MRRLNITPAEMESVCGRMVACRAAERLGLNINQFYYIAKKLSLKTAFVKPRWSEEEDEIMQALISSGYTQRNVAKILGRSEESVKSRLSRLRKK
;
A
#
# COMPACT_ATOMS: atom_id res chain seq x y z
N MET A 1 -2.25 33.58 1.49
CA MET A 1 -2.04 32.11 1.43
C MET A 1 -1.96 31.56 2.85
N ARG A 2 -2.72 30.51 3.20
CA ARG A 2 -2.56 29.81 4.49
C ARG A 2 -1.16 29.21 4.54
N ARG A 3 -0.43 29.42 5.64
CA ARG A 3 0.83 28.70 5.89
C ARG A 3 0.48 27.23 6.12
N LEU A 4 1.07 26.35 5.31
CA LEU A 4 0.94 24.90 5.47
C LEU A 4 1.98 24.47 6.51
N ASN A 5 1.53 24.24 7.74
CA ASN A 5 2.38 23.80 8.85
C ASN A 5 2.52 22.26 8.83
N ILE A 6 3.08 21.71 7.76
CA ILE A 6 3.37 20.28 7.64
C ILE A 6 4.88 20.10 7.77
N THR A 7 5.29 19.27 8.72
CA THR A 7 6.69 18.94 8.96
C THR A 7 7.20 17.91 7.93
N PRO A 8 8.53 17.86 7.68
CA PRO A 8 9.10 16.83 6.81
C PRO A 8 8.78 15.40 7.28
N ALA A 9 8.81 15.17 8.59
CA ALA A 9 8.51 13.86 9.19
C ALA A 9 7.07 13.39 8.90
N GLU A 10 6.10 14.29 8.93
CA GLU A 10 4.71 13.96 8.60
C GLU A 10 4.56 13.55 7.13
N MET A 11 5.26 14.23 6.21
CA MET A 11 5.26 13.86 4.79
C MET A 11 5.95 12.51 4.53
N GLU A 12 7.10 12.27 5.15
CA GLU A 12 7.82 10.99 5.06
C GLU A 12 6.98 9.81 5.58
N SER A 13 6.08 10.06 6.54
CA SER A 13 5.22 9.03 7.09
C SER A 13 4.21 8.46 6.07
N VAL A 14 3.86 9.23 5.04
CA VAL A 14 2.82 8.88 4.04
C VAL A 14 3.36 8.67 2.63
N CYS A 15 4.42 9.39 2.24
CA CYS A 15 5.02 9.31 0.91
C CYS A 15 5.49 7.88 0.61
N GLY A 16 5.09 7.34 -0.55
CA GLY A 16 5.47 5.99 -1.00
C GLY A 16 4.83 4.83 -0.24
N ARG A 17 4.09 5.08 0.86
CA ARG A 17 3.38 4.06 1.65
C ARG A 17 1.91 3.94 1.30
N MET A 18 1.33 4.97 0.69
CA MET A 18 -0.05 4.96 0.22
C MET A 18 -0.25 5.86 -0.99
N VAL A 19 -1.39 5.71 -1.66
CA VAL A 19 -1.79 6.54 -2.79
C VAL A 19 -1.86 8.01 -2.38
N ALA A 20 -1.38 8.91 -3.23
CA ALA A 20 -1.26 10.34 -2.96
C ALA A 20 -2.56 11.00 -2.46
N CYS A 21 -3.73 10.63 -3.00
CA CYS A 21 -5.02 11.16 -2.51
C CYS A 21 -5.25 10.84 -1.04
N ARG A 22 -5.03 9.57 -0.64
CA ARG A 22 -5.17 9.14 0.76
C ARG A 22 -4.11 9.75 1.66
N ALA A 23 -2.89 9.91 1.14
CA ALA A 23 -1.81 10.60 1.85
C ALA A 23 -2.20 12.07 2.14
N ALA A 24 -2.77 12.77 1.16
CA ALA A 24 -3.23 14.14 1.30
C ALA A 24 -4.38 14.25 2.31
N GLU A 25 -5.41 13.39 2.18
CA GLU A 25 -6.54 13.32 3.12
C GLU A 25 -6.06 13.10 4.56
N ARG A 26 -5.10 12.20 4.78
CA ARG A 26 -4.55 11.90 6.11
C ARG A 26 -3.85 13.10 6.75
N LEU A 27 -3.25 13.96 5.94
CA LEU A 27 -2.58 15.18 6.39
C LEU A 27 -3.52 16.41 6.42
N GLY A 28 -4.80 16.24 6.11
CA GLY A 28 -5.75 17.35 6.02
C GLY A 28 -5.43 18.32 4.86
N LEU A 29 -4.76 17.82 3.83
CA LEU A 29 -4.33 18.58 2.65
C LEU A 29 -5.20 18.25 1.45
N ASN A 30 -5.32 19.21 0.53
CA ASN A 30 -5.72 18.85 -0.82
C ASN A 30 -4.53 18.24 -1.59
N ILE A 31 -4.84 17.52 -2.67
CA ILE A 31 -3.83 16.79 -3.45
C ILE A 31 -2.75 17.69 -4.06
N ASN A 32 -3.09 18.92 -4.45
CA ASN A 32 -2.14 19.87 -5.03
C ASN A 32 -1.14 20.38 -3.99
N GLN A 33 -1.60 20.65 -2.78
CA GLN A 33 -0.75 21.01 -1.64
C GLN A 33 0.19 19.86 -1.28
N PHE A 34 -0.31 18.63 -1.27
CA PHE A 34 0.51 17.44 -1.03
C PHE A 34 1.65 17.32 -2.03
N TYR A 35 1.36 17.42 -3.34
CA TYR A 35 2.41 17.36 -4.37
C TYR A 35 3.38 18.54 -4.30
N TYR A 36 2.88 19.75 -3.99
CA TYR A 36 3.73 20.93 -3.81
C TYR A 36 4.74 20.72 -2.67
N ILE A 37 4.27 20.25 -1.51
CA ILE A 37 5.14 19.99 -0.34
C ILE A 37 6.10 18.84 -0.64
N ALA A 38 5.62 17.74 -1.23
CA ALA A 38 6.47 16.61 -1.58
C ALA A 38 7.60 17.02 -2.55
N LYS A 39 7.29 17.86 -3.54
CA LYS A 39 8.29 18.43 -4.46
C LYS A 39 9.28 19.33 -3.72
N LYS A 40 8.82 20.20 -2.82
CA LYS A 40 9.67 21.09 -2.03
C LYS A 40 10.64 20.31 -1.13
N LEU A 41 10.21 19.16 -0.62
CA LEU A 41 11.01 18.27 0.21
C LEU A 41 11.77 17.19 -0.59
N SER A 42 11.68 17.20 -1.93
CA SER A 42 12.29 16.20 -2.81
C SER A 42 11.90 14.73 -2.48
N LEU A 43 10.67 14.51 -2.02
CA LEU A 43 10.15 13.20 -1.63
C LEU A 43 9.50 12.46 -2.81
N LYS A 44 9.74 11.14 -2.89
CA LYS A 44 9.05 10.27 -3.85
C LYS A 44 7.64 9.96 -3.37
N THR A 45 6.63 10.33 -4.15
CA THR A 45 5.21 10.09 -3.83
C THR A 45 4.65 8.81 -4.46
N ALA A 46 5.42 8.13 -5.31
CA ALA A 46 4.96 6.96 -6.04
C ALA A 46 4.71 5.80 -5.07
N PHE A 47 3.44 5.40 -4.93
CA PHE A 47 3.05 4.17 -4.27
C PHE A 47 2.95 3.06 -5.30
N VAL A 48 3.89 2.11 -5.27
CA VAL A 48 3.89 0.94 -6.13
C VAL A 48 3.34 -0.24 -5.35
N LYS A 49 2.28 -0.87 -5.85
CA LYS A 49 1.79 -2.13 -5.28
C LYS A 49 2.86 -3.21 -5.53
N PRO A 50 3.39 -3.87 -4.50
CA PRO A 50 4.38 -4.93 -4.70
C PRO A 50 3.80 -6.05 -5.57
N ARG A 51 4.58 -6.56 -6.52
CA ARG A 51 4.20 -7.74 -7.30
C ARG A 51 4.17 -8.96 -6.38
N TRP A 52 3.39 -9.97 -6.76
CA TRP A 52 3.43 -11.28 -6.11
C TRP A 52 4.68 -12.01 -6.59
N SER A 53 5.49 -12.50 -5.65
CA SER A 53 6.58 -13.42 -5.96
C SER A 53 6.07 -14.86 -6.06
N GLU A 54 6.88 -15.75 -6.62
CA GLU A 54 6.55 -17.17 -6.70
C GLU A 54 6.53 -17.80 -5.29
N GLU A 55 7.45 -17.40 -4.43
CA GLU A 55 7.51 -17.85 -3.04
C GLU A 55 6.26 -17.41 -2.25
N GLU A 56 5.78 -16.17 -2.45
CA GLU A 56 4.53 -15.71 -1.84
C GLU A 56 3.33 -16.53 -2.32
N ASP A 57 3.30 -16.95 -3.59
CA ASP A 57 2.25 -17.81 -4.12
C ASP A 57 2.29 -19.21 -3.52
N GLU A 58 3.48 -19.81 -3.39
CA GLU A 58 3.68 -21.12 -2.76
C GLU A 58 3.24 -21.11 -1.30
N ILE A 59 3.69 -20.11 -0.53
CA ILE A 59 3.30 -19.95 0.88
C ILE A 59 1.77 -19.76 0.98
N MET A 60 1.18 -18.92 0.12
CA MET A 60 -0.27 -18.73 0.08
C MET A 60 -1.00 -20.05 -0.19
N GLN A 61 -0.59 -20.83 -1.19
CA GLN A 61 -1.25 -22.10 -1.54
C GLN A 61 -1.10 -23.15 -0.44
N ALA A 62 0.07 -23.24 0.20
CA ALA A 62 0.32 -24.14 1.32
C ALA A 62 -0.54 -23.79 2.55
N LEU A 63 -0.68 -22.51 2.88
CA LEU A 63 -1.52 -22.05 3.99
C LEU A 63 -3.00 -22.28 3.71
N ILE A 64 -3.48 -22.01 2.50
CA ILE A 64 -4.87 -22.29 2.13
C ILE A 64 -5.16 -23.80 2.18
N SER A 65 -4.24 -24.62 1.69
CA SER A 65 -4.38 -26.09 1.71
C SER A 65 -4.36 -26.67 3.13
N SER A 66 -3.66 -26.02 4.06
CA SER A 66 -3.68 -26.37 5.49
C SER A 66 -4.88 -25.81 6.27
N GLY A 67 -5.84 -25.20 5.58
CA GLY A 67 -7.11 -24.75 6.16
C GLY A 67 -7.11 -23.31 6.68
N TYR A 68 -6.05 -22.53 6.46
CA TYR A 68 -6.06 -21.12 6.82
C TYR A 68 -7.06 -20.34 5.97
N THR A 69 -7.73 -19.38 6.59
CA THR A 69 -8.59 -18.44 5.86
C THR A 69 -7.74 -17.43 5.09
N GLN A 70 -8.26 -16.92 3.98
CA GLN A 70 -7.59 -15.88 3.17
C GLN A 70 -7.21 -14.65 3.99
N ARG A 71 -8.03 -14.30 4.99
CA ARG A 71 -7.74 -13.22 5.95
C ARG A 71 -6.50 -13.49 6.80
N ASN A 72 -6.32 -14.71 7.29
CA ASN A 72 -5.13 -15.07 8.07
C ASN A 72 -3.89 -15.10 7.19
N VAL A 73 -4.00 -15.64 5.98
CA VAL A 73 -2.91 -15.62 4.99
C VAL A 73 -2.49 -14.20 4.65
N ALA A 74 -3.45 -13.28 4.46
CA ALA A 74 -3.16 -11.87 4.20
C ALA A 74 -2.34 -11.22 5.32
N LYS A 75 -2.68 -11.50 6.59
CA LYS A 75 -1.90 -11.02 7.74
C LYS A 75 -0.48 -11.59 7.75
N ILE A 76 -0.31 -12.88 7.46
CA ILE A 76 1.00 -13.54 7.45
C ILE A 76 1.89 -12.95 6.34
N LEU A 77 1.33 -12.71 5.15
CA LEU A 77 2.06 -12.17 4.00
C LEU A 77 2.18 -10.63 4.00
N GLY A 78 1.61 -9.93 4.99
CA GLY A 78 1.59 -8.47 5.01
C GLY A 78 0.83 -7.85 3.83
N ARG A 79 -0.16 -8.57 3.27
CA ARG A 79 -0.99 -8.14 2.13
C ARG A 79 -2.41 -7.83 2.58
N SER A 80 -3.21 -7.23 1.71
CA SER A 80 -4.65 -7.09 1.95
C SER A 80 -5.39 -8.39 1.60
N GLU A 81 -6.49 -8.66 2.29
CA GLU A 81 -7.34 -9.84 2.04
C GLU A 81 -7.85 -9.88 0.59
N GLU A 82 -8.23 -8.72 0.05
CA GLU A 82 -8.66 -8.59 -1.35
C GLU A 82 -7.53 -8.92 -2.32
N SER A 83 -6.28 -8.58 -1.98
CA SER A 83 -5.12 -8.91 -2.80
C SER A 83 -4.90 -10.43 -2.86
N VAL A 84 -4.99 -11.11 -1.71
CA VAL A 84 -4.91 -12.58 -1.62
C VAL A 84 -6.04 -13.23 -2.41
N LYS A 85 -7.30 -12.79 -2.20
CA LYS A 85 -8.47 -13.31 -2.91
C LYS A 85 -8.33 -13.17 -4.43
N SER A 86 -7.89 -12.00 -4.89
CA SER A 86 -7.68 -11.74 -6.32
C SER A 86 -6.56 -12.59 -6.90
N ARG A 87 -5.44 -12.75 -6.19
CA ARG A 87 -4.31 -13.59 -6.63
C ARG A 87 -4.71 -15.06 -6.71
N LEU A 88 -5.34 -15.58 -5.66
CA LEU A 88 -5.80 -16.97 -5.60
C LEU A 88 -6.79 -17.28 -6.74
N SER A 89 -7.71 -16.37 -7.04
CA SER A 89 -8.64 -16.53 -8.17
C SER A 89 -7.92 -16.62 -9.52
N ARG A 90 -6.81 -15.88 -9.72
CA ARG A 90 -6.02 -15.93 -10.94
C ARG A 90 -5.20 -17.21 -11.05
N LEU A 91 -4.62 -17.68 -9.95
CA LEU A 91 -3.85 -18.93 -9.93
C LEU A 91 -4.72 -20.16 -10.23
N ARG A 92 -5.98 -20.18 -9.76
CA ARG A 92 -6.93 -21.27 -10.05
C ARG A 92 -7.41 -21.35 -11.50
N LYS A 93 -7.26 -20.28 -12.27
CA LYS A 93 -7.67 -20.21 -13.69
C LYS A 93 -6.57 -20.65 -14.66
N LYS A 94 -5.37 -20.86 -14.12
CA LYS A 94 -4.20 -21.30 -14.87
C LYS A 94 -4.10 -22.82 -14.79
#